data_AF-W1I2H2-F1
#
_entry.id   AF-W1I2H2-F1
#
_cell.length_a   1.000
_cell.length_b   1.000
_cell.length_c   1.000
_cell.angle_alpha   90.00
_cell.angle_beta   90.00
_cell.angle_gamma   90.00
#
_symmetry.space_group_name_H-M   'P 1'
#
loop_
_entity.id
_entity.type
_entity.pdbx_description
1 polymer ?
#
loop_
_entity_poly.entity_id
_entity_poly.type
_entity_poly.pdbx_seq_one_letter_code
_entity_poly.pdbx_strand_id
1 'polypeptide(L)' 'MIYNLYVIRDVKSCYGVPLAMESDAFAARYFEHEIQVSGTVMSTHYRDFALYCIGTYDADKATIITDTPRLVIEGCDCSV' A
#
# COMPACT_ATOMS: atom_id res chain seq x y z
N MET A 1 -3.61 -15.90 -12.25
CA MET A 1 -3.47 -14.44 -12.33
C MET A 1 -2.53 -13.99 -11.22
N ILE A 2 -1.59 -13.09 -11.51
CA ILE A 2 -0.62 -12.61 -10.50
C ILE A 2 -1.08 -11.24 -10.00
N TYR A 3 -1.16 -11.09 -8.69
CA TYR A 3 -1.41 -9.84 -7.99
C TYR A 3 -0.17 -9.43 -7.22
N ASN A 4 0.05 -8.14 -7.07
CA ASN A 4 1.04 -7.61 -6.15
C ASN A 4 0.42 -7.49 -4.75
N LEU A 5 1.20 -7.76 -3.73
CA LEU A 5 0.80 -7.61 -2.33
C LEU A 5 1.37 -6.31 -1.78
N TYR A 6 0.50 -5.45 -1.27
CA TYR A 6 0.84 -4.16 -0.72
C TYR A 6 0.49 -4.05 0.75
N VAL A 7 1.23 -3.23 1.47
CA VAL A 7 0.93 -2.85 2.85
C VAL A 7 1.12 -1.35 3.00
N ILE A 8 0.28 -0.75 3.82
CA ILE A 8 0.48 0.63 4.24
C ILE A 8 1.24 0.62 5.55
N ARG A 9 2.36 1.33 5.60
CA ARG A 9 3.20 1.48 6.78
C ARG A 9 2.93 2.82 7.43
N ASP A 10 2.72 2.80 8.75
CA ASP A 10 2.71 3.99 9.59
C ASP A 10 4.06 4.10 10.32
N VAL A 11 4.72 5.26 10.23
CA VAL A 11 5.98 5.54 10.92
C VAL A 11 5.84 5.44 12.45
N LYS A 12 4.66 5.74 13.00
CA LYS A 12 4.37 5.68 14.44
C LYS A 12 3.95 4.29 14.91
N SER A 13 3.73 3.35 14.00
CA SER A 13 3.24 2.01 14.27
C SER A 13 4.00 0.98 13.41
N CYS A 14 3.31 -0.08 12.99
CA CYS A 14 3.81 -1.18 12.18
C CYS A 14 3.18 -1.16 10.77
N TYR A 15 3.58 -2.13 9.95
CA TYR A 15 2.88 -2.44 8.71
C TYR A 15 1.44 -2.87 8.99
N GLY A 16 0.50 -2.35 8.21
CA GLY A 16 -0.91 -2.72 8.25
C GLY A 16 -1.20 -4.08 7.60
N VAL A 17 -2.47 -4.31 7.28
CA VAL A 17 -2.95 -5.54 6.66
C VAL A 17 -2.58 -5.57 5.16
N PRO A 18 -2.04 -6.70 4.64
CA PRO A 18 -1.77 -6.83 3.21
C PRO A 18 -3.01 -6.74 2.34
N LEU A 19 -2.86 -6.07 1.19
CA LEU A 19 -3.88 -5.90 0.16
C LEU A 19 -3.34 -6.44 -1.17
N ALA A 20 -4.13 -7.25 -1.87
CA ALA A 20 -3.78 -7.73 -3.21
C ALA A 20 -4.33 -6.78 -4.28
N MET A 21 -3.46 -6.28 -5.17
CA MET A 21 -3.85 -5.38 -6.25
C MET A 21 -3.09 -5.67 -7.54
N GLU A 22 -3.64 -5.23 -8.67
CA GLU A 22 -3.15 -5.62 -10.00
C GLU A 22 -1.82 -4.95 -10.41
N SER A 23 -1.55 -3.75 -9.90
CA SER A 23 -0.34 -2.99 -10.28
C SER A 23 0.00 -1.90 -9.28
N ASP A 24 1.24 -1.40 -9.34
CA ASP A 24 1.71 -0.31 -8.50
C ASP A 24 0.89 0.96 -8.71
N ALA A 25 0.52 1.25 -9.97
CA ALA A 25 -0.27 2.43 -10.32
C ALA A 25 -1.68 2.38 -9.71
N PHE A 26 -2.32 1.21 -9.73
CA PHE A 26 -3.61 1.03 -9.08
C PHE A 26 -3.50 1.18 -7.56
N ALA A 27 -2.43 0.61 -6.98
CA ALA A 27 -2.20 0.66 -5.54
C ALA A 27 -1.87 2.07 -5.03
N ALA A 28 -1.07 2.84 -5.79
CA ALA A 28 -0.81 4.24 -5.49
C ALA A 28 -2.09 5.07 -5.51
N ARG A 29 -2.93 4.91 -6.54
CA ARG A 29 -4.23 5.60 -6.61
C ARG A 29 -5.18 5.22 -5.48
N TYR A 30 -5.20 3.94 -5.09
CA TYR A 30 -5.97 3.48 -3.93
C TYR A 30 -5.49 4.17 -2.65
N PHE A 31 -4.16 4.22 -2.44
CA PHE A 31 -3.57 4.88 -1.28
C PHE A 31 -3.84 6.39 -1.24
N GLU A 32 -3.76 7.07 -2.38
CA GLU A 32 -4.14 8.49 -2.52
C GLU A 32 -5.60 8.71 -2.09
N HIS A 33 -6.51 7.84 -2.55
CA HIS A 33 -7.92 7.92 -2.16
C HIS A 33 -8.09 7.73 -0.65
N GLU A 34 -7.44 6.74 -0.03
CA GLU A 34 -7.52 6.51 1.41
C GLU A 34 -7.00 7.69 2.23
N ILE A 35 -5.96 8.38 1.77
CA ILE A 35 -5.48 9.64 2.37
C ILE A 35 -6.55 10.73 2.29
N GLN A 36 -7.30 10.81 1.20
CA GLN A 36 -8.33 11.83 1.02
C GLN A 36 -9.62 11.55 1.80
N VAL A 37 -9.80 10.35 2.38
CA VAL A 37 -10.98 10.03 3.19
C VAL A 37 -10.97 10.85 4.48
N SER A 38 -11.82 11.88 4.52
CA SER A 38 -11.93 12.82 5.62
C SER A 38 -12.26 12.14 6.95
N GLY A 39 -11.62 12.59 8.03
CA GLY A 39 -11.89 12.10 9.39
C GLY A 39 -11.11 10.85 9.78
N THR A 40 -10.19 10.39 8.91
CA THR A 40 -9.27 9.30 9.20
C THR A 40 -7.91 9.83 9.69
N VAL A 41 -7.18 9.01 10.44
CA VAL A 41 -5.79 9.33 10.86
C VAL A 41 -4.88 9.51 9.64
N MET A 42 -5.14 8.77 8.56
CA MET A 42 -4.40 8.89 7.30
C MET A 42 -4.60 10.25 6.65
N SER A 43 -5.81 10.80 6.69
CA SER A 43 -6.08 12.15 6.19
C SER A 43 -5.38 13.24 6.99
N THR A 44 -5.30 13.11 8.32
CA THR A 44 -4.69 14.14 9.18
C THR A 44 -3.17 14.04 9.26
N HIS A 45 -2.61 12.83 9.10
CA HIS A 45 -1.18 12.55 9.24
C HIS A 45 -0.58 11.85 8.02
N TYR A 46 -1.04 12.19 6.81
CA TYR A 46 -0.63 11.52 5.56
C TYR A 46 0.88 11.36 5.40
N ARG A 47 1.69 12.32 5.91
CA ARG A 47 3.16 12.27 5.87
C ARG A 47 3.79 11.14 6.68
N ASP A 48 3.07 10.58 7.65
CA ASP A 48 3.53 9.45 8.45
C ASP A 48 3.23 8.10 7.77
N PHE A 49 2.48 8.10 6.65
CA PHE A 49 2.09 6.90 5.94
C PHE A 49 2.85 6.74 4.61
N ALA A 50 3.18 5.49 4.27
CA ALA A 50 3.76 5.13 2.98
C ALA A 50 3.26 3.76 2.53
N LEU A 51 3.12 3.59 1.21
CA LEU A 51 2.69 2.34 0.60
C LEU A 51 3.93 1.54 0.17
N TYR A 52 3.96 0.26 0.52
CA TYR A 52 5.01 -0.68 0.13
C TYR A 52 4.44 -1.89 -0.60
N CYS A 53 5.17 -2.39 -1.59
CA CYS A 53 4.97 -3.71 -2.19
C CYS A 53 5.85 -4.73 -1.46
N ILE A 54 5.27 -5.82 -0.97
CA ILE A 54 5.96 -6.84 -0.15
C ILE A 54 6.04 -8.21 -0.82
N GLY A 55 5.58 -8.31 -2.06
CA GLY A 55 5.60 -9.56 -2.81
C GLY A 55 4.46 -9.68 -3.80
N THR A 56 4.17 -10.92 -4.19
CA THR A 56 3.13 -11.25 -5.15
C THR A 56 2.32 -12.46 -4.70
N TYR A 57 1.07 -12.52 -5.15
CA TYR A 57 0.16 -13.63 -4.96
C TYR A 57 -0.23 -14.20 -6.33
N ASP A 58 0.07 -15.47 -6.56
CA ASP A 58 -0.36 -16.22 -7.75
C ASP A 58 -1.65 -16.96 -7.42
N ALA A 59 -2.77 -16.44 -7.95
CA ALA A 59 -4.10 -17.01 -7.72
C ALA A 59 -4.31 -18.36 -8.41
N ASP A 60 -3.56 -18.68 -9.47
CA ASP A 60 -3.74 -19.96 -10.17
C ASP A 60 -3.08 -21.10 -9.39
N LYS A 61 -2.01 -20.79 -8.65
CA LYS A 61 -1.24 -21.76 -7.85
C LYS A 61 -1.53 -21.68 -6.35
N ALA A 62 -2.29 -20.67 -5.92
CA ALA A 62 -2.50 -20.35 -4.51
C ALA A 62 -1.19 -20.16 -3.72
N THR A 63 -0.19 -19.52 -4.33
CA THR A 63 1.13 -19.30 -3.73
C THR A 63 1.42 -17.83 -3.50
N ILE A 64 2.09 -17.53 -2.39
CA ILE A 64 2.62 -16.19 -2.09
C ILE A 64 4.13 -16.22 -2.23
N ILE A 65 4.68 -15.25 -2.95
CA ILE A 65 6.12 -15.01 -3.05
C ILE A 65 6.39 -13.69 -2.33
N THR A 66 7.14 -13.74 -1.24
CA THR A 66 7.51 -12.55 -0.48
C THR A 66 8.77 -11.92 -1.04
N ASP A 67 8.86 -10.60 -1.00
CA ASP A 67 10.05 -9.83 -1.37
C ASP A 67 10.41 -8.84 -0.25
N THR A 68 11.61 -8.31 -0.31
CA THR A 68 11.99 -7.13 0.48
C THR A 68 11.00 -6.00 0.21
N PRO A 69 10.45 -5.34 1.26
CA PRO A 69 9.48 -4.27 1.09
C PRO A 69 10.03 -3.15 0.18
N ARG A 70 9.39 -2.95 -0.96
CA ARG A 70 9.73 -1.90 -1.93
C ARG A 70 8.77 -0.72 -1.76
N LEU A 71 9.30 0.47 -1.53
CA LEU A 71 8.52 1.69 -1.47
C LEU A 71 7.83 1.95 -2.83
N VAL A 72 6.52 2.21 -2.79
CA VAL A 72 5.71 2.56 -3.98
C VAL A 72 5.46 4.06 -4.01
N ILE A 73 4.96 4.62 -2.91
CA ILE A 73 4.66 6.05 -2.78
C ILE A 73 4.65 6.45 -1.30
N GLU A 74 5.16 7.64 -0.98
CA GLU A 74 4.99 8.26 0.34
C GLU A 74 3.74 9.13 0.35
N GLY A 75 3.07 9.24 1.50
CA GLY A 75 1.88 10.07 1.59
C GLY A 75 2.16 11.55 1.28
N CYS A 76 3.39 12.03 1.49
CA CYS A 76 3.78 13.39 1.10
C CYS A 76 3.82 13.65 -0.41
N ASP A 77 3.94 12.60 -1.22
CA ASP A 77 3.97 12.68 -2.68
C ASP A 77 2.57 12.51 -3.30
N CYS A 78 1.57 12.18 -2.48
CA CYS A 78 0.18 12.10 -2.91
C CYS A 78 -0.33 13.53 -3.20
N SER A 79 -0.97 13.71 -4.36
CA SER A 79 -1.59 14.99 -4.70
C SER A 79 -2.87 15.18 -3.86
N VAL A 80 -2.72 15.81 -2.70
CA VAL A 80 -3.83 16.12 -1.77
C VAL A 80 -4.60 17.35 -2.21
#